data_AF-A0A346RAL5-F1
#
_entry.id   AF-A0A346RAL5-F1
#
_cell.length_a   1.000
_cell.length_b   1.000
_cell.length_c   1.000
_cell.angle_alpha   90.00
_cell.angle_beta   90.00
_cell.angle_gamma   90.00
#
_symmetry.space_group_name_H-M   'P 1'
#
loop_
_entity.id
_entity.type
_entity.pdbx_description
1 polymer ?
#
loop_
_entity_poly.entity_id
_entity_poly.type
_entity_poly.pdbx_seq_one_letter_code
_entity_poly.pdbx_strand_id
1 'polypeptide(L)'
;AYFTVALGVHNYKPWVDIVVDQPASDTCVHTHPGWYVEGTGKAKVRWAQLTKMDKKDKKGTCVTAQVVKSAGHEYWVHIIIGLRTSPI
;
A
#
# COMPACT_ATOMS: atom_id res chain seq x y z
N ALA A 1 -7.09 -4.40 15.03
CA ALA A 1 -5.87 -4.12 14.28
C ALA A 1 -6.30 -3.40 13.02
N TYR A 2 -5.66 -2.28 12.72
CA TYR A 2 -6.00 -1.43 11.59
C TYR A 2 -4.97 -1.61 10.47
N PHE A 3 -5.28 -1.12 9.29
CA PHE A 3 -4.36 -1.09 8.17
C PHE A 3 -4.44 0.27 7.46
N THR A 4 -3.36 0.64 6.78
CA THR A 4 -3.27 1.82 5.93
C THR A 4 -2.85 1.37 4.53
N VAL A 5 -3.57 1.87 3.51
CA VAL A 5 -3.16 1.74 2.11
C VAL A 5 -2.63 3.10 1.68
N ALA A 6 -1.35 3.17 1.34
CA ALA A 6 -0.72 4.37 0.80
C ALA A 6 -0.71 4.30 -0.72
N LEU A 7 -1.19 5.36 -1.36
CA LEU A 7 -1.19 5.55 -2.80
C LEU A 7 -0.46 6.85 -3.11
N GLY A 8 0.33 6.88 -4.17
CA GLY A 8 0.93 8.14 -4.60
C GLY A 8 1.55 8.08 -5.97
N VAL A 9 2.17 9.20 -6.35
CA VAL A 9 2.97 9.33 -7.56
C VAL A 9 4.36 9.80 -7.14
N HIS A 10 5.39 9.15 -7.64
CA HIS A 10 6.78 9.57 -7.47
C HIS A 10 7.47 9.48 -8.83
N ASN A 11 8.25 10.49 -9.22
CA ASN A 11 8.89 10.57 -10.55
C ASN A 11 7.95 10.17 -11.70
N TYR A 12 6.73 10.73 -11.68
CA TYR A 12 5.68 10.52 -12.69
C TYR A 12 5.16 9.08 -12.86
N LYS A 13 5.50 8.16 -11.95
CA LYS A 13 4.92 6.81 -11.93
C LYS A 13 4.15 6.57 -10.62
N PRO A 14 3.03 5.82 -10.66
CA PRO A 14 2.28 5.53 -9.47
C PRO A 14 3.04 4.55 -8.57
N TRP A 15 2.72 4.58 -7.28
CA TRP A 15 3.21 3.61 -6.32
C TRP A 15 2.13 3.30 -5.28
N VAL A 16 2.15 2.08 -4.76
CA VAL A 16 1.27 1.62 -3.68
C VAL A 16 2.08 0.93 -2.59
N ASP A 17 1.63 1.06 -1.34
CA ASP A 17 2.15 0.29 -0.20
C ASP A 17 1.04 0.03 0.83
N ILE A 18 1.26 -0.93 1.70
CA ILE A 18 0.30 -1.34 2.72
C ILE A 18 1.01 -1.54 4.06
N VAL A 19 0.41 -1.00 5.11
CA VAL A 19 0.76 -1.32 6.51
C VAL A 19 -0.40 -2.07 7.10
N VAL A 20 -0.11 -3.21 7.73
CA VAL A 20 -1.07 -4.02 8.48
C VAL A 20 -0.70 -4.05 9.95
N ASP A 21 -1.59 -4.60 10.77
CA ASP A 21 -1.37 -4.80 12.21
C ASP A 21 -1.12 -3.51 13.01
N GLN A 22 -1.65 -2.37 12.54
CA GLN A 22 -1.47 -1.09 13.23
C GLN A 22 -2.31 -1.03 14.51
N PRO A 23 -1.73 -0.54 15.64
CA PRO A 23 -2.50 -0.20 16.82
C PRO A 23 -3.37 1.03 16.57
N ALA A 24 -4.41 1.22 17.38
CA ALA A 24 -5.33 2.36 17.25
C ALA A 24 -4.63 3.73 17.35
N SER A 25 -3.51 3.78 18.07
CA SER A 25 -2.70 4.98 18.27
C SER A 25 -1.81 5.33 17.06
N ASP A 26 -1.49 4.37 16.19
CA ASP A 26 -0.69 4.59 14.99
C ASP A 26 -1.60 4.98 13.83
N THR A 27 -2.06 6.24 13.88
CA THR A 27 -2.97 6.79 12.88
C THR A 27 -2.26 7.05 11.55
N CYS A 28 -3.02 7.15 10.46
CA CYS A 28 -2.45 7.45 9.14
C CYS A 28 -1.65 8.78 9.13
N VAL A 29 -2.02 9.77 9.94
CA VAL A 29 -1.27 11.04 10.08
C VAL A 29 0.13 10.81 10.64
N HIS A 30 0.29 9.86 11.56
CA HIS A 30 1.60 9.49 12.10
C HIS A 30 2.40 8.62 11.13
N THR A 31 1.75 7.65 10.46
CA THR A 31 2.42 6.68 9.59
C THR A 31 2.84 7.27 8.23
N HIS A 32 2.02 8.15 7.63
CA HIS A 32 2.19 8.64 6.27
C HIS A 32 3.51 9.38 6.00
N PRO A 33 4.04 10.23 6.89
CA PRO A 33 5.35 10.85 6.72
C PRO A 33 6.49 9.84 6.51
N GLY A 34 6.36 8.60 7.01
CA GLY A 34 7.40 7.57 6.90
C GLY A 34 7.81 7.22 5.46
N TRP A 35 6.94 7.40 4.46
CA TRP A 35 7.30 7.18 3.04
C TRP A 35 8.18 8.30 2.46
N TYR A 36 8.35 9.41 3.17
CA TYR A 36 9.17 10.56 2.79
C TYR A 36 10.44 10.69 3.65
N VAL A 37 10.62 9.84 4.66
CA VAL A 37 11.86 9.77 5.43
C VAL A 37 12.85 8.87 4.69
N GLU A 38 13.86 9.48 4.09
CA GLU A 38 14.89 8.78 3.32
C GLU A 38 15.66 7.73 4.16
N GLY A 39 16.17 6.69 3.50
CA GLY A 39 16.86 5.57 4.16
C GLY A 39 15.95 4.52 4.82
N THR A 40 14.65 4.79 4.97
CA THR A 40 13.69 3.85 5.56
C THR A 40 13.18 2.81 4.55
N GLY A 41 12.64 1.69 5.05
CA GLY A 41 11.97 0.69 4.21
C GLY A 41 10.78 1.26 3.43
N LYS A 42 10.04 2.20 4.02
CA LYS A 42 8.89 2.87 3.37
C LYS A 42 9.34 3.76 2.21
N ALA A 43 10.39 4.56 2.40
CA ALA A 43 10.97 5.34 1.31
C ALA A 43 11.42 4.43 0.16
N LYS A 44 12.04 3.28 0.45
CA LYS A 44 12.43 2.30 -0.59
C LYS A 44 11.23 1.81 -1.42
N VAL A 45 10.06 1.61 -0.82
CA VAL A 45 8.84 1.23 -1.57
C VAL A 45 8.37 2.34 -2.50
N ARG A 46 8.34 3.60 -2.02
CA ARG A 46 8.01 4.77 -2.86
C ARG A 46 8.97 4.90 -4.04
N TRP A 47 10.28 4.76 -3.79
CA TRP A 47 11.33 4.80 -4.81
C TRP A 47 11.25 3.65 -5.81
N ALA A 48 10.83 2.45 -5.37
CA ALA A 48 10.64 1.30 -6.24
C ALA A 48 9.43 1.43 -7.18
N GLN A 49 8.51 2.37 -6.93
CA GLN A 49 7.34 2.65 -7.77
C GLN A 49 6.48 1.39 -8.02
N LEU A 50 6.31 0.55 -6.99
CA LEU A 50 5.56 -0.70 -7.11
C LEU A 50 4.07 -0.41 -7.36
N THR A 51 3.51 -1.03 -8.39
CA THR A 51 2.09 -0.88 -8.76
C THR A 51 1.19 -1.94 -8.14
N LYS A 52 1.77 -2.89 -7.40
CA LYS A 52 1.04 -3.93 -6.66
C LYS A 52 1.74 -4.21 -5.34
N MET A 53 0.96 -4.33 -4.27
CA MET A 53 1.41 -4.77 -2.95
C MET A 53 0.39 -5.75 -2.36
N ASP A 54 0.90 -6.81 -1.75
CA ASP A 54 0.13 -7.81 -1.01
C ASP A 54 0.69 -7.89 0.42
N LYS A 55 -0.14 -7.70 1.45
CA LYS A 55 0.23 -7.86 2.86
C LYS A 55 -0.79 -8.73 3.58
N LYS A 56 -0.29 -9.61 4.44
CA LYS A 56 -1.12 -10.45 5.31
C LYS A 56 -0.98 -9.96 6.75
N ASP A 57 -2.09 -9.73 7.42
CA ASP A 57 -2.11 -9.37 8.84
C ASP A 57 -1.85 -10.61 9.73
N LYS A 58 -1.62 -10.41 11.03
CA LYS A 58 -1.39 -11.50 11.99
C LYS A 58 -2.56 -12.48 12.12
N LYS A 59 -3.77 -12.10 11.69
CA LYS A 59 -4.97 -12.94 11.71
C LYS A 59 -5.16 -13.74 10.41
N GLY A 60 -4.29 -13.52 9.41
CA GLY A 60 -4.33 -14.20 8.13
C GLY A 60 -5.11 -13.49 7.03
N THR A 61 -5.70 -12.31 7.30
CA THR A 61 -6.41 -11.50 6.30
C THR A 61 -5.41 -10.90 5.33
N CYS A 62 -5.67 -11.01 4.03
CA CYS A 62 -4.86 -10.37 3.00
C CYS A 62 -5.46 -9.00 2.64
N VAL A 63 -4.59 -8.00 2.50
CA VAL A 63 -4.89 -6.73 1.87
C VAL A 63 -4.02 -6.63 0.63
N THR A 64 -4.65 -6.38 -0.51
CA THR A 64 -3.98 -6.15 -1.79
C THR A 64 -4.32 -4.75 -2.29
N ALA A 65 -3.32 -4.03 -2.77
CA ALA A 65 -3.47 -2.78 -3.50
C ALA A 65 -2.82 -2.96 -4.87
N GLN A 66 -3.54 -2.65 -5.94
CA GLN A 66 -3.04 -2.79 -7.30
C GLN A 66 -3.56 -1.69 -8.21
N VAL A 67 -2.66 -1.00 -8.90
CA VAL A 67 -3.01 -0.16 -10.05
C VAL A 67 -3.41 -1.07 -11.21
N VAL A 68 -4.65 -0.99 -11.66
CA VAL A 68 -5.22 -1.88 -12.70
C VAL A 68 -5.38 -1.19 -14.05
N LYS A 69 -5.39 0.15 -14.06
CA LYS A 69 -5.50 0.96 -15.27
C LYS A 69 -4.86 2.32 -15.03
N SER A 70 -4.34 2.92 -16.10
CA SER A 70 -3.97 4.33 -16.14
C SER A 70 -4.42 4.97 -17.47
N ALA A 71 -4.74 6.26 -17.42
CA ALA A 71 -5.04 7.08 -18.58
C ALA A 71 -4.58 8.52 -18.29
N GLY A 72 -3.48 8.95 -18.92
CA GLY A 72 -2.86 10.24 -18.60
C GLY A 72 -2.47 10.33 -17.12
N HIS A 73 -3.11 11.25 -16.39
CA HIS A 73 -2.90 11.48 -14.96
C HIS A 73 -3.92 10.76 -14.06
N GLU A 74 -4.77 9.91 -14.63
CA GLU A 74 -5.76 9.13 -13.90
C GLU A 74 -5.27 7.71 -13.68
N TYR A 75 -5.46 7.20 -12.45
CA TYR A 75 -5.10 5.85 -12.05
C TYR A 75 -6.29 5.18 -11.36
N TRP A 76 -6.57 3.93 -11.71
CA TRP A 76 -7.58 3.11 -11.04
C TRP A 76 -6.87 2.07 -10.19
N VAL A 77 -7.24 2.02 -8.92
CA VAL A 77 -6.62 1.13 -7.93
C VAL A 77 -7.68 0.20 -7.37
N HIS A 78 -7.44 -1.10 -7.44
CA HIS A 78 -8.19 -2.08 -6.67
C HIS A 78 -7.58 -2.19 -5.27
N ILE A 79 -8.42 -2.04 -4.24
CA ILE A 79 -8.11 -2.41 -2.86
C ILE A 79 -8.97 -3.61 -2.52
N ILE A 80 -8.34 -4.76 -2.29
CA ILE A 80 -9.01 -6.03 -2.04
C ILE A 80 -8.70 -6.45 -0.61
N ILE A 81 -9.74 -6.68 0.19
CA ILE A 81 -9.62 -7.10 1.59
C ILE A 81 -10.32 -8.45 1.72
N GLY A 82 -9.60 -9.48 2.16
CA GLY A 82 -10.18 -10.79 2.41
C GLY A 82 -9.15 -11.92 2.40
N LEU A 83 -9.64 -13.15 2.51
CA LEU A 83 -8.82 -14.34 2.30
C LEU A 83 -8.56 -14.46 0.79
N ARG A 84 -7.29 -14.54 0.37
CA ARG A 84 -6.98 -15.14 -0.93
C ARG A 84 -7.40 -16.60 -0.84
N THR A 85 -8.62 -16.91 -1.26
CA THR A 85 -8.92 -18.24 -1.77
C THR A 85 -8.07 -18.37 -3.03
N SER A 86 -7.13 -19.31 -3.05
CA SER A 86 -6.40 -19.64 -4.28
C SER A 86 -7.38 -19.77 -5.45
N PRO A 87 -7.02 -19.34 -6.66
CA PRO A 87 -7.81 -19.72 -7.83
C PRO A 87 -7.82 -21.25 -7.92
N ILE A 88 -8.99 -21.81 -8.19
CA ILE A 88 -9.14 -23.18 -8.70
C ILE A 88 -8.48 -23.23 -10.09
#